data_AF-A0A2D7S4J1-F1
#
_entry.id   AF-A0A2D7S4J1-F1
#
_cell.length_a   1.000
_cell.length_b   1.000
_cell.length_c   1.000
_cell.angle_alpha   90.00
_cell.angle_beta   90.00
_cell.angle_gamma   90.00
#
_symmetry.space_group_name_H-M   'P 1'
#
loop_
_entity.id
_entity.type
_entity.pdbx_description
1 polymer ?
#
loop_
_entity_poly.entity_id
_entity_poly.type
_entity_poly.pdbx_seq_one_letter_code
_entity_poly.pdbx_strand_id
1 'polypeptide(L)'
;MLIKKIKFLIGLLFAYAILINSTNAQDNSLTLNWELDGLKNPESVIYDPKLNHLYVSNVNGSPVEKDGNGYISIVSLDGKIINEKWITGLNAPKGLALHGRTIYTADIDEVVVINIDNGRITNKFKVDDAKFLNDVTISKNGDVYISDMALDRIHILTEDNFSIWIESPELEGPNGLHAEDNEIILGSWGVMTDGFATDTPGHLKRISISDKTINSIGDGSSVGNLDGVESDNNNGFYVTDWMNGKLFHITSSGDAHELLDLPQGSADHEVIMRKNLILIPLMMDNKLLSYTIVN
;
A
#
# COMPACT_ATOMS: atom_id res chain seq x y z
N MET A 1 -18.40 -36.96 73.81
CA MET A 1 -18.09 -35.55 73.47
C MET A 1 -16.58 -35.40 73.60
N LEU A 2 -15.74 -35.05 72.64
CA LEU A 2 -15.77 -34.39 71.32
C LEU A 2 -14.59 -35.04 70.53
N ILE A 3 -14.74 -35.54 69.28
CA ILE A 3 -14.55 -34.81 68.01
C ILE A 3 -13.14 -34.18 67.90
N LYS A 4 -12.29 -34.32 66.86
CA LYS A 4 -12.26 -35.01 65.56
C LYS A 4 -10.84 -34.77 64.98
N LYS A 5 -10.38 -35.72 64.15
CA LYS A 5 -9.65 -35.56 62.87
C LYS A 5 -8.20 -35.03 62.83
N ILE A 6 -7.33 -36.00 62.56
CA ILE A 6 -6.17 -35.95 61.65
C ILE A 6 -6.50 -35.20 60.36
N LYS A 7 -5.70 -34.20 59.97
CA LYS A 7 -5.40 -33.88 58.56
C LYS A 7 -3.99 -33.29 58.43
N PHE A 8 -3.19 -34.00 57.64
CA PHE A 8 -1.98 -33.56 56.94
C PHE A 8 -2.18 -32.19 56.27
N LEU A 9 -1.20 -31.29 56.36
CA LEU A 9 -1.01 -30.24 55.37
C LEU A 9 0.50 -29.98 55.21
N ILE A 10 1.10 -30.68 54.26
CA ILE A 10 2.42 -30.32 53.71
C ILE A 10 2.16 -29.14 52.77
N GLY A 11 2.59 -27.94 53.18
CA GLY A 11 2.59 -26.77 52.32
C GLY A 11 3.71 -26.87 51.29
N LEU A 12 3.39 -27.41 50.11
CA LEU A 12 4.24 -27.31 48.93
C LEU A 12 4.04 -25.91 48.32
N LEU A 13 4.97 -25.00 48.61
CA LEU A 13 5.11 -23.74 47.89
C LEU A 13 5.63 -24.05 46.48
N PHE A 14 4.74 -24.21 45.51
CA PHE A 14 5.09 -24.11 44.10
C PHE A 14 5.23 -22.63 43.76
N ALA A 15 6.45 -22.11 43.81
CA ALA A 15 6.79 -20.84 43.19
C ALA A 15 6.78 -21.06 41.67
N TYR A 16 5.69 -20.67 41.02
CA TYR A 16 5.61 -20.61 39.56
C TYR A 16 6.45 -19.40 39.13
N ALA A 17 7.72 -19.62 38.80
CA ALA A 17 8.53 -18.62 38.12
C ALA A 17 7.95 -18.45 36.72
N ILE A 18 7.14 -17.40 36.55
CA ILE A 18 6.74 -16.92 35.22
C ILE A 18 8.04 -16.38 34.59
N LEU A 19 8.66 -17.20 33.74
CA LEU A 19 9.66 -16.73 32.79
C LEU A 19 8.91 -15.80 31.83
N ILE A 20 8.96 -14.51 32.12
CA ILE A 20 8.59 -13.48 31.15
C ILE A 20 9.69 -13.57 30.09
N ASN A 21 9.44 -14.32 29.02
CA ASN A 21 10.20 -14.15 27.80
C ASN A 21 9.88 -12.74 27.32
N SER A 22 10.77 -11.79 27.63
CA SER A 22 10.82 -10.51 26.94
C SER A 22 11.10 -10.83 25.48
N THR A 23 10.06 -10.96 24.67
CA THR A 23 10.21 -10.78 23.23
C THR A 23 10.69 -9.36 23.07
N ASN A 24 11.98 -9.17 22.80
CA ASN A 24 12.45 -7.91 22.27
C ASN A 24 11.65 -7.71 20.99
N ALA A 25 10.67 -6.79 21.02
CA ALA A 25 10.16 -6.21 19.80
C ALA A 25 11.40 -5.63 19.11
N GLN A 26 11.77 -6.22 17.99
CA GLN A 26 12.81 -5.69 17.13
C GLN A 26 12.16 -4.45 16.52
N ASP A 27 12.44 -3.28 17.10
CA ASP A 27 12.02 -2.02 16.51
C ASP A 27 12.71 -1.95 15.14
N ASN A 28 11.95 -2.21 14.08
CA ASN A 28 12.43 -2.10 12.71
C ASN A 28 12.84 -0.64 12.49
N SER A 29 14.11 -0.35 12.68
CA SER A 29 14.63 1.01 12.51
C SER A 29 14.90 1.25 11.02
N LEU A 30 14.51 2.43 10.53
CA LEU A 30 14.72 2.82 9.14
C LEU A 30 15.86 3.83 9.05
N THR A 31 16.81 3.58 8.15
CA THR A 31 17.91 4.51 7.88
C THR A 31 17.81 5.05 6.46
N LEU A 32 17.77 6.37 6.29
CA LEU A 32 17.78 6.99 4.96
C LEU A 32 19.06 6.58 4.21
N ASN A 33 18.88 6.06 3.00
CA ASN A 33 19.96 5.65 2.09
C ASN A 33 20.27 6.76 1.09
N TRP A 34 19.26 7.18 0.33
CA TRP A 34 19.39 8.26 -0.66
C TRP A 34 18.07 8.98 -0.89
N GLU A 35 18.17 10.19 -1.42
CA GLU A 35 17.05 10.96 -1.97
C GLU A 35 17.31 11.23 -3.45
N LEU A 36 16.26 11.16 -4.27
CA LEU A 36 16.28 11.55 -5.67
C LEU A 36 15.30 12.69 -5.89
N ASP A 37 15.83 13.83 -6.36
CA ASP A 37 15.05 14.98 -6.84
C ASP A 37 14.73 14.90 -8.34
N GLY A 38 13.85 15.80 -8.81
CA GLY A 38 13.65 16.07 -10.23
C GLY A 38 12.52 15.30 -10.89
N LEU A 39 11.76 14.53 -10.11
CA LEU A 39 10.51 13.91 -10.52
C LEU A 39 9.39 14.97 -10.64
N LYS A 40 8.19 14.56 -11.06
CA LYS A 40 7.03 15.46 -11.21
C LYS A 40 5.78 14.84 -10.61
N ASN A 41 5.51 15.23 -9.36
CA ASN A 41 4.46 14.63 -8.54
C ASN A 41 4.50 13.10 -8.60
N PRO A 42 5.63 12.48 -8.18
CA PRO A 42 5.72 11.03 -8.18
C PRO A 42 4.69 10.47 -7.21
N GLU A 43 3.93 9.47 -7.63
CA GLU A 43 2.80 8.97 -6.85
C GLU A 43 2.98 7.51 -6.43
N SER A 44 3.50 6.66 -7.31
CA SER A 44 3.77 5.26 -7.03
C SER A 44 5.14 4.83 -7.55
N VAL A 45 5.71 3.81 -6.93
CA VAL A 45 6.98 3.18 -7.33
C VAL A 45 6.84 1.67 -7.27
N ILE A 46 7.38 0.96 -8.26
CA ILE A 46 7.48 -0.51 -8.24
C ILE A 46 8.84 -1.02 -8.69
N TYR A 47 9.24 -2.17 -8.18
CA TYR A 47 10.54 -2.78 -8.49
C TYR A 47 10.49 -3.85 -9.58
N ASP A 48 11.34 -3.72 -10.61
CA ASP A 48 11.59 -4.77 -11.61
C ASP A 48 12.70 -5.73 -11.14
N PRO A 49 12.39 -6.96 -10.68
CA PRO A 49 13.41 -7.93 -10.26
C PRO A 49 14.35 -8.36 -11.39
N LYS A 50 13.88 -8.33 -12.64
CA LYS A 50 14.61 -8.86 -13.81
C LYS A 50 15.62 -7.84 -14.33
N LEU A 51 15.23 -6.57 -14.39
CA LEU A 51 16.09 -5.48 -14.85
C LEU A 51 16.83 -4.75 -13.71
N ASN A 52 16.45 -5.03 -12.46
CA ASN A 52 17.05 -4.46 -11.26
C ASN A 52 16.98 -2.92 -11.24
N HIS A 53 15.83 -2.37 -11.61
CA HIS A 53 15.50 -0.94 -11.59
C HIS A 53 14.07 -0.71 -11.12
N LEU A 54 13.67 0.54 -10.96
CA LEU A 54 12.39 0.99 -10.48
C LEU A 54 11.60 1.64 -11.63
N TYR A 55 10.29 1.46 -11.63
CA TYR A 55 9.38 2.32 -12.37
C TYR A 55 8.70 3.27 -11.40
N VAL A 56 8.54 4.54 -11.79
CA VAL A 56 7.93 5.57 -10.95
C VAL A 56 6.86 6.28 -11.76
N SER A 57 5.61 6.27 -11.31
CA SER A 57 4.53 7.03 -11.93
C SER A 57 4.69 8.50 -11.54
N ASN A 58 4.48 9.40 -12.51
CA ASN A 58 4.58 10.84 -12.32
C ASN A 58 3.28 11.45 -12.83
N VAL A 59 2.48 11.97 -11.90
CA VAL A 59 1.22 12.66 -12.19
C VAL A 59 1.49 13.93 -13.00
N ASN A 60 2.58 14.65 -12.70
CA ASN A 60 3.01 15.85 -13.42
C ASN A 60 1.95 16.95 -13.54
N GLY A 61 1.22 17.22 -12.46
CA GLY A 61 0.20 18.26 -12.44
C GLY A 61 -0.93 17.93 -11.47
N SER A 62 -2.15 18.21 -11.91
CA SER A 62 -3.35 17.92 -11.13
C SER A 62 -3.65 16.41 -11.15
N PRO A 63 -3.98 15.78 -10.01
CA PRO A 63 -4.28 14.35 -9.94
C PRO A 63 -5.61 13.96 -10.61
N VAL A 64 -6.42 14.95 -11.03
CA VAL A 64 -7.76 14.77 -11.60
C VAL A 64 -7.90 15.29 -13.04
N GLU A 65 -6.89 15.96 -13.59
CA GLU A 65 -6.96 16.53 -14.93
C GLU A 65 -6.50 15.52 -16.00
N LYS A 66 -7.23 15.48 -17.12
CA LYS A 66 -6.93 14.61 -18.26
C LYS A 66 -6.20 15.36 -19.36
N ASP A 67 -4.97 15.79 -19.07
CA ASP A 67 -4.18 16.67 -19.94
C ASP A 67 -3.12 15.94 -20.78
N GLY A 68 -2.95 14.63 -20.59
CA GLY A 68 -2.00 13.80 -21.32
C GLY A 68 -0.53 14.10 -21.01
N ASN A 69 -0.23 14.80 -19.91
CA ASN A 69 1.12 15.23 -19.57
C ASN A 69 1.88 14.22 -18.66
N GLY A 70 1.16 13.30 -18.03
CA GLY A 70 1.66 12.29 -17.11
C GLY A 70 2.56 11.26 -17.80
N TYR A 71 3.46 10.66 -17.01
CA TYR A 71 4.46 9.74 -17.52
C TYR A 71 4.98 8.75 -16.48
N ILE A 72 5.70 7.73 -16.93
CA ILE A 72 6.44 6.79 -16.06
C ILE A 72 7.93 6.97 -16.30
N SER A 73 8.70 7.11 -15.22
CA SER A 73 10.16 7.14 -15.22
C SER A 73 10.75 5.75 -14.96
N ILE A 74 11.99 5.54 -15.40
CA ILE A 74 12.86 4.45 -14.95
C ILE A 74 13.95 5.05 -14.07
N VAL A 75 14.06 4.52 -12.85
CA VAL A 75 15.04 4.95 -11.84
C VAL A 75 15.88 3.75 -11.41
N SER A 76 17.18 3.94 -11.26
CA SER A 76 18.09 2.92 -10.72
C SER A 76 17.90 2.73 -9.21
N LEU A 77 18.27 1.56 -8.69
CA LEU A 77 18.20 1.30 -7.24
C LEU A 77 19.15 2.17 -6.39
N ASP A 78 20.12 2.85 -7.01
CA ASP A 78 21.01 3.81 -6.35
C ASP A 78 20.58 5.27 -6.56
N GLY A 79 19.31 5.50 -6.91
CA GLY A 79 18.71 6.84 -6.88
C GLY A 79 19.08 7.73 -8.05
N LYS A 80 19.32 7.16 -9.24
CA LYS A 80 19.56 7.93 -10.49
C LYS A 80 18.47 7.67 -11.51
N ILE A 81 17.98 8.74 -12.13
CA ILE A 81 17.06 8.64 -13.28
C ILE A 81 17.81 8.02 -14.46
N ILE A 82 17.35 6.85 -14.91
CA ILE A 82 17.84 6.17 -16.12
C ILE A 82 17.11 6.73 -17.34
N ASN A 83 15.80 6.90 -17.22
CA ASN A 83 14.96 7.52 -18.25
C ASN A 83 13.82 8.27 -17.56
N GLU A 84 13.78 9.59 -17.70
CA GLU A 84 12.75 10.42 -17.07
C GLU A 84 11.35 10.11 -17.63
N LYS A 85 11.22 9.98 -18.96
CA LYS A 85 9.92 9.88 -19.65
C LYS A 85 9.87 8.63 -20.51
N TRP A 86 9.85 7.47 -19.86
CA TRP A 86 9.86 6.18 -20.56
C TRP A 86 8.52 5.88 -21.23
N ILE A 87 7.40 6.07 -20.51
CA ILE A 87 6.04 6.02 -21.06
C ILE A 87 5.43 7.41 -20.91
N THR A 88 4.82 7.94 -21.96
CA THR A 88 4.23 9.29 -22.00
C THR A 88 2.83 9.26 -22.58
N GLY A 89 2.09 10.37 -22.45
CA GLY A 89 0.71 10.46 -22.96
C GLY A 89 -0.32 9.82 -22.03
N LEU A 90 0.05 9.68 -20.76
CA LEU A 90 -0.83 9.35 -19.64
C LEU A 90 -1.38 10.67 -19.08
N ASN A 91 -2.47 10.64 -18.33
CA ASN A 91 -3.04 11.84 -17.73
C ASN A 91 -2.41 12.12 -16.36
N ALA A 92 -2.73 11.30 -15.38
CA ALA A 92 -2.21 11.31 -14.03
C ALA A 92 -2.03 9.85 -13.58
N PRO A 93 -0.99 9.14 -14.08
CA PRO A 93 -0.74 7.76 -13.70
C PRO A 93 -0.40 7.71 -12.22
N LYS A 94 -1.03 6.77 -11.51
CA LYS A 94 -0.93 6.62 -10.07
C LYS A 94 -0.37 5.24 -9.72
N GLY A 95 -1.08 4.42 -8.95
CA GLY A 95 -0.63 3.11 -8.53
C GLY A 95 -0.11 2.25 -9.68
N LEU A 96 0.91 1.47 -9.37
CA LEU A 96 1.62 0.62 -10.31
C LEU A 96 1.60 -0.82 -9.81
N ALA A 97 1.37 -1.76 -10.71
CA ALA A 97 1.59 -3.18 -10.42
C ALA A 97 2.30 -3.90 -11.57
N LEU A 98 3.15 -4.86 -11.22
CA LEU A 98 3.96 -5.63 -12.15
C LEU A 98 3.58 -7.11 -12.13
N HIS A 99 3.20 -7.65 -13.28
CA HIS A 99 3.06 -9.10 -13.48
C HIS A 99 3.83 -9.56 -14.71
N GLY A 100 4.86 -10.39 -14.50
CA GLY A 100 5.75 -10.84 -15.56
C GLY A 100 6.48 -9.67 -16.23
N ARG A 101 6.11 -9.35 -17.48
CA ARG A 101 6.65 -8.23 -18.28
C ARG A 101 5.61 -7.14 -18.58
N THR A 102 4.53 -7.12 -17.80
CA THR A 102 3.42 -6.20 -17.97
C THR A 102 3.27 -5.33 -16.73
N ILE A 103 3.19 -4.02 -16.93
CA ILE A 103 2.83 -3.04 -15.91
C ILE A 103 1.38 -2.63 -16.12
N TYR A 104 0.65 -2.52 -15.02
CA TYR A 104 -0.70 -1.96 -14.96
C TYR A 104 -0.62 -0.66 -14.16
N THR A 105 -1.31 0.37 -14.62
CA THR A 105 -1.40 1.63 -13.88
C THR A 105 -2.80 2.22 -13.97
N ALA A 106 -3.28 2.80 -12.87
CA ALA A 106 -4.50 3.57 -12.84
C ALA A 106 -4.23 5.00 -13.35
N ASP A 107 -5.00 5.43 -14.35
CA ASP A 107 -4.86 6.73 -15.01
C ASP A 107 -6.20 7.48 -15.01
N ILE A 108 -6.67 7.85 -13.82
CA ILE A 108 -7.93 8.58 -13.53
C ILE A 108 -9.19 7.79 -13.82
N ASP A 109 -9.50 7.51 -15.09
CA ASP A 109 -10.71 6.79 -15.53
C ASP A 109 -10.40 5.59 -16.43
N GLU A 110 -9.13 5.23 -16.56
CA GLU A 110 -8.71 4.05 -17.30
C GLU A 110 -7.59 3.31 -16.60
N VAL A 111 -7.54 2.00 -16.82
CA VAL A 111 -6.40 1.16 -16.47
C VAL A 111 -5.54 1.00 -17.71
N VAL A 112 -4.28 1.43 -17.65
CA VAL A 112 -3.35 1.36 -18.77
C VAL A 112 -2.44 0.16 -18.61
N VAL A 113 -2.30 -0.64 -19.68
CA VAL A 113 -1.45 -1.83 -19.72
C VAL A 113 -0.23 -1.56 -20.58
N ILE A 114 0.95 -1.77 -20.01
CA ILE A 114 2.24 -1.45 -20.63
C ILE A 114 3.09 -2.72 -20.72
N ASN A 115 3.58 -3.02 -21.92
CA ASN A 115 4.58 -4.06 -22.14
C ASN A 115 5.97 -3.49 -21.94
N ILE A 116 6.73 -4.05 -20.99
CA ILE A 116 8.06 -3.55 -20.67
C ILE A 116 9.06 -3.83 -21.81
N ASP A 117 9.00 -5.02 -22.40
CA ASP A 117 10.04 -5.46 -23.34
C ASP A 117 10.10 -4.61 -24.61
N ASN A 118 8.99 -4.00 -25.01
CA ASN A 118 8.93 -3.06 -26.13
C ASN A 118 8.67 -1.59 -25.72
N GLY A 119 8.40 -1.32 -24.44
CA GLY A 119 8.15 0.02 -23.91
C GLY A 119 6.91 0.69 -24.50
N ARG A 120 5.81 -0.06 -24.68
CA ARG A 120 4.58 0.46 -25.28
C ARG A 120 3.36 0.15 -24.44
N ILE A 121 2.41 1.09 -24.47
CA ILE A 121 1.03 0.84 -24.06
C ILE A 121 0.42 -0.17 -25.04
N THR A 122 -0.05 -1.30 -24.52
CA THR A 122 -0.67 -2.37 -25.30
C THR A 122 -2.18 -2.40 -25.18
N ASN A 123 -2.75 -1.88 -24.09
CA ASN A 123 -4.19 -1.78 -23.91
C ASN A 123 -4.57 -0.65 -22.95
N LYS A 124 -5.84 -0.22 -23.02
CA LYS A 124 -6.47 0.73 -22.09
C LYS A 124 -7.88 0.27 -21.79
N PHE A 125 -8.21 0.06 -20.53
CA PHE A 125 -9.55 -0.32 -20.08
C PHE A 125 -10.22 0.89 -19.44
N LYS A 126 -11.15 1.50 -20.18
CA LYS A 126 -11.87 2.69 -19.72
C LYS A 126 -13.05 2.32 -18.82
N VAL A 127 -13.30 3.16 -17.83
CA VAL A 127 -14.44 3.10 -16.91
C VAL A 127 -15.25 4.37 -17.07
N ASP A 128 -16.40 4.28 -17.72
CA ASP A 128 -17.15 5.47 -18.13
C ASP A 128 -17.65 6.32 -16.95
N ASP A 129 -17.99 5.68 -15.83
CA ASP A 129 -18.48 6.35 -14.63
C ASP A 129 -17.40 6.57 -13.56
N ALA A 130 -16.14 6.18 -13.81
CA ALA A 130 -15.08 6.29 -12.82
C ALA A 130 -14.92 7.72 -12.31
N LYS A 131 -14.55 7.81 -11.03
CA LYS A 131 -14.32 9.09 -10.37
C LYS A 131 -12.86 9.33 -10.08
N PHE A 132 -12.20 8.33 -9.51
CA PHE A 132 -10.80 8.47 -9.15
C PHE A 132 -10.15 7.10 -9.01
N LEU A 133 -9.76 6.51 -10.15
CA LEU A 133 -8.92 5.31 -10.11
C LEU A 133 -7.57 5.67 -9.51
N ASN A 134 -7.19 5.01 -8.41
CA ASN A 134 -5.98 5.34 -7.66
C ASN A 134 -4.91 4.26 -7.73
N ASP A 135 -5.16 3.13 -7.07
CA ASP A 135 -4.15 2.09 -6.90
C ASP A 135 -4.49 0.80 -7.66
N VAL A 136 -3.46 0.00 -7.92
CA VAL A 136 -3.51 -1.26 -8.64
C VAL A 136 -2.71 -2.31 -7.88
N THR A 137 -3.32 -3.47 -7.62
CA THR A 137 -2.61 -4.63 -7.07
C THR A 137 -2.92 -5.89 -7.85
N ILE A 138 -2.05 -6.91 -7.73
CA ILE A 138 -2.16 -8.14 -8.53
C ILE A 138 -2.13 -9.35 -7.59
N SER A 139 -3.20 -10.15 -7.65
CA SER A 139 -3.23 -11.41 -6.91
C SER A 139 -2.24 -12.43 -7.48
N LYS A 140 -1.99 -13.48 -6.70
CA LYS A 140 -1.12 -14.60 -7.10
C LYS A 140 -1.54 -15.28 -8.42
N ASN A 141 -2.83 -15.21 -8.78
CA ASN A 141 -3.37 -15.81 -10.00
C ASN A 141 -3.27 -14.88 -11.22
N GLY A 142 -2.79 -13.63 -11.03
CA GLY A 142 -2.68 -12.64 -12.09
C GLY A 142 -3.94 -11.76 -12.27
N ASP A 143 -4.97 -11.93 -11.43
CA ASP A 143 -6.10 -11.01 -11.41
C ASP A 143 -5.64 -9.65 -10.85
N VAL A 144 -5.98 -8.58 -11.57
CA VAL A 144 -5.61 -7.21 -11.21
C VAL A 144 -6.79 -6.53 -10.54
N TYR A 145 -6.59 -5.93 -9.38
CA TYR A 145 -7.60 -5.19 -8.63
C TYR A 145 -7.26 -3.71 -8.66
N ILE A 146 -8.26 -2.85 -8.89
CA ILE A 146 -8.05 -1.42 -9.07
C ILE A 146 -9.05 -0.66 -8.21
N SER A 147 -8.58 0.26 -7.38
CA SER A 147 -9.45 1.08 -6.54
C SER A 147 -10.07 2.23 -7.33
N ASP A 148 -11.34 2.56 -7.05
CA ASP A 148 -11.98 3.83 -7.40
C ASP A 148 -12.46 4.49 -6.10
N MET A 149 -11.64 5.43 -5.60
CA MET A 149 -11.79 5.98 -4.25
C MET A 149 -13.16 6.63 -4.05
N ALA A 150 -13.56 7.49 -4.97
CA ALA A 150 -14.73 8.34 -4.80
C ALA A 150 -16.07 7.64 -5.08
N LEU A 151 -16.03 6.38 -5.55
CA LEU A 151 -17.22 5.54 -5.72
C LEU A 151 -17.34 4.44 -4.66
N ASP A 152 -16.42 4.36 -3.70
CA ASP A 152 -16.36 3.23 -2.76
C ASP A 152 -16.38 1.89 -3.52
N ARG A 153 -15.50 1.77 -4.52
CA ARG A 153 -15.52 0.67 -5.48
C ARG A 153 -14.11 0.12 -5.71
N ILE A 154 -14.01 -1.19 -5.90
CA ILE A 154 -12.83 -1.86 -6.44
C ILE A 154 -13.26 -2.64 -7.70
N HIS A 155 -12.51 -2.45 -8.77
CA HIS A 155 -12.64 -3.18 -10.04
C HIS A 155 -11.73 -4.41 -10.06
N ILE A 156 -12.02 -5.33 -10.99
CA ILE A 156 -11.14 -6.46 -11.31
C ILE A 156 -10.93 -6.55 -12.83
N LEU A 157 -9.69 -6.80 -13.23
CA LEU A 157 -9.31 -7.25 -14.55
C LEU A 157 -8.81 -8.69 -14.46
N THR A 158 -9.57 -9.62 -15.05
CA THR A 158 -9.14 -11.01 -15.26
C THR A 158 -8.97 -11.21 -16.75
N GLU A 159 -7.73 -11.44 -17.19
CA GLU A 159 -7.36 -11.46 -18.61
C GLU A 159 -7.77 -10.16 -19.31
N ASP A 160 -8.79 -10.20 -20.19
CA ASP A 160 -9.34 -9.04 -20.89
C ASP A 160 -10.73 -8.61 -20.36
N ASN A 161 -11.24 -9.28 -19.32
CA ASN A 161 -12.54 -8.96 -18.73
C ASN A 161 -12.38 -7.99 -17.56
N PHE A 162 -12.81 -6.73 -17.79
CA PHE A 162 -12.79 -5.67 -16.81
C PHE A 162 -14.21 -5.41 -16.25
N SER A 163 -14.38 -5.51 -14.93
CA SER A 163 -15.68 -5.34 -14.29
C SER A 163 -15.57 -4.79 -12.87
N ILE A 164 -16.71 -4.40 -12.30
CA ILE A 164 -16.79 -4.06 -10.87
C ILE A 164 -16.65 -5.35 -10.06
N TRP A 165 -15.69 -5.38 -9.14
CA TRP A 165 -15.53 -6.51 -8.22
C TRP A 165 -16.40 -6.32 -6.98
N ILE A 166 -16.28 -5.18 -6.31
CA ILE A 166 -17.10 -4.79 -5.16
C ILE A 166 -17.36 -3.29 -5.20
N GLU A 167 -18.57 -2.90 -4.78
CA GLU A 167 -18.95 -1.51 -4.52
C GLU A 167 -19.72 -1.49 -3.21
N SER A 168 -19.19 -0.83 -2.19
CA SER A 168 -19.77 -0.81 -0.85
C SER A 168 -19.21 0.35 -0.03
N PRO A 169 -20.05 1.14 0.66
CA PRO A 169 -19.58 2.20 1.56
C PRO A 169 -18.72 1.66 2.72
N GLU A 170 -18.76 0.35 3.00
CA GLU A 170 -17.86 -0.30 3.97
C GLU A 170 -16.38 -0.27 3.54
N LEU A 171 -16.06 0.11 2.29
CA LEU A 171 -14.69 0.32 1.85
C LEU A 171 -14.11 1.63 2.41
N GLU A 172 -14.92 2.68 2.56
CA GLU A 172 -14.55 4.00 3.09
C GLU A 172 -13.38 4.62 2.30
N GLY A 173 -13.61 4.91 1.02
CA GLY A 173 -12.62 5.48 0.11
C GLY A 173 -11.46 4.53 -0.13
N PRO A 174 -11.64 3.44 -0.91
CA PRO A 174 -10.57 2.48 -1.12
C PRO A 174 -9.41 3.15 -1.85
N ASN A 175 -8.25 3.30 -1.20
CA ASN A 175 -7.09 4.00 -1.77
C ASN A 175 -6.01 3.02 -2.21
N GLY A 176 -5.08 2.65 -1.31
CA GLY A 176 -4.03 1.67 -1.57
C GLY A 176 -4.50 0.24 -1.39
N LEU A 177 -3.96 -0.67 -2.19
CA LEU A 177 -4.35 -2.07 -2.29
C LEU A 177 -3.10 -2.97 -2.27
N HIS A 178 -3.14 -4.01 -1.45
CA HIS A 178 -2.11 -5.05 -1.45
C HIS A 178 -2.75 -6.43 -1.48
N ALA A 179 -2.53 -7.18 -2.56
CA ALA A 179 -2.98 -8.55 -2.64
C ALA A 179 -1.99 -9.49 -1.93
N GLU A 180 -2.46 -10.18 -0.89
CA GLU A 180 -1.71 -11.19 -0.16
C GLU A 180 -2.57 -12.43 0.02
N ASP A 181 -2.03 -13.60 -0.35
CA ASP A 181 -2.72 -14.88 -0.32
C ASP A 181 -4.09 -14.89 -1.03
N ASN A 182 -5.19 -14.93 -0.28
CA ASN A 182 -6.58 -14.94 -0.78
C ASN A 182 -7.37 -13.72 -0.28
N GLU A 183 -6.66 -12.65 0.05
CA GLU A 183 -7.21 -11.40 0.55
C GLU A 183 -6.65 -10.20 -0.22
N ILE A 184 -7.42 -9.12 -0.24
CA ILE A 184 -6.94 -7.78 -0.55
C ILE A 184 -6.87 -7.03 0.76
N ILE A 185 -5.69 -6.54 1.09
CA ILE A 185 -5.47 -5.58 2.16
C ILE A 185 -5.74 -4.20 1.58
N LEU A 186 -6.68 -3.50 2.19
CA LEU A 186 -7.10 -2.17 1.75
C LEU A 186 -6.61 -1.12 2.73
N GLY A 187 -5.83 -0.16 2.23
CA GLY A 187 -5.60 1.15 2.84
C GLY A 187 -6.79 2.05 2.55
N SER A 188 -7.71 2.15 3.50
CA SER A 188 -8.84 3.07 3.39
C SER A 188 -8.37 4.51 3.58
N TRP A 189 -8.81 5.40 2.70
CA TRP A 189 -8.63 6.84 2.87
C TRP A 189 -9.46 7.37 4.04
N GLY A 190 -10.65 6.82 4.24
CA GLY A 190 -11.62 7.22 5.25
C GLY A 190 -12.93 7.75 4.66
N VAL A 191 -13.83 8.18 5.52
CA VAL A 191 -15.14 8.71 5.12
C VAL A 191 -14.97 10.12 4.57
N MET A 192 -14.89 10.22 3.24
CA MET A 192 -14.72 11.48 2.52
C MET A 192 -15.94 12.41 2.66
N THR A 193 -15.65 13.71 2.63
CA THR A 193 -16.65 14.78 2.75
C THR A 193 -16.64 15.66 1.49
N ASP A 194 -15.86 16.74 1.49
CA ASP A 194 -15.65 17.61 0.33
C ASP A 194 -14.26 17.37 -0.26
N GLY A 195 -14.21 16.94 -1.53
CA GLY A 195 -12.99 16.47 -2.17
C GLY A 195 -12.35 15.31 -1.40
N PHE A 196 -11.05 15.44 -1.09
CA PHE A 196 -10.28 14.43 -0.35
C PHE A 196 -10.28 14.64 1.18
N ALA A 197 -11.01 15.62 1.70
CA ALA A 197 -11.11 15.80 3.15
C ALA A 197 -11.98 14.70 3.78
N THR A 198 -11.63 14.23 4.98
CA THR A 198 -12.37 13.16 5.69
C THR A 198 -12.92 13.65 7.03
N ASP A 199 -14.12 13.18 7.38
CA ASP A 199 -14.67 13.33 8.74
C ASP A 199 -14.03 12.31 9.70
N THR A 200 -13.86 11.09 9.22
CA THR A 200 -13.17 10.00 9.92
C THR A 200 -12.06 9.46 9.02
N PRO A 201 -10.78 9.58 9.42
CA PRO A 201 -9.67 8.97 8.68
C PRO A 201 -9.80 7.45 8.64
N GLY A 202 -9.23 6.83 7.62
CA GLY A 202 -9.31 5.39 7.42
C GLY A 202 -8.35 4.58 8.29
N HIS A 203 -8.42 3.27 8.07
CA HIS A 203 -7.63 2.22 8.71
C HIS A 203 -7.48 1.05 7.72
N LEU A 204 -6.68 0.05 8.08
CA LEU A 204 -6.54 -1.13 7.22
C LEU A 204 -7.75 -2.05 7.30
N LYS A 205 -8.13 -2.63 6.16
CA LYS A 205 -9.17 -3.66 6.05
C LYS A 205 -8.64 -4.88 5.31
N ARG A 206 -9.21 -6.04 5.61
CA ARG A 206 -9.06 -7.28 4.85
C ARG A 206 -10.34 -7.54 4.08
N ILE A 207 -10.19 -7.81 2.79
CA ILE A 207 -11.29 -8.19 1.90
C ILE A 207 -11.01 -9.57 1.35
N SER A 208 -11.84 -10.55 1.70
CA SER A 208 -11.72 -11.92 1.17
C SER A 208 -11.96 -11.94 -0.34
N ILE A 209 -11.03 -12.50 -1.12
CA ILE A 209 -11.18 -12.59 -2.58
C ILE A 209 -12.37 -13.50 -2.96
N SER A 210 -12.62 -14.54 -2.17
CA SER A 210 -13.61 -15.57 -2.48
C SER A 210 -15.06 -15.15 -2.27
N ASP A 211 -15.35 -14.40 -1.20
CA ASP A 211 -16.72 -14.04 -0.82
C ASP A 211 -16.92 -12.54 -0.59
N LYS A 212 -15.87 -11.74 -0.74
CA LYS A 212 -15.87 -10.28 -0.62
C LYS A 212 -16.23 -9.77 0.77
N THR A 213 -16.12 -10.62 1.80
CA THR A 213 -16.31 -10.19 3.19
C THR A 213 -15.24 -9.17 3.55
N ILE A 214 -15.67 -8.02 4.07
CA ILE A 214 -14.80 -6.93 4.54
C ILE A 214 -14.70 -7.02 6.06
N ASN A 215 -13.48 -6.99 6.60
CA ASN A 215 -13.22 -6.88 8.03
C ASN A 215 -12.14 -5.83 8.29
N SER A 216 -12.27 -5.04 9.35
CA SER A 216 -11.17 -4.20 9.84
C SER A 216 -9.99 -5.06 10.29
N ILE A 217 -8.78 -4.57 10.09
CA ILE A 217 -7.60 -5.07 10.81
C ILE A 217 -7.59 -4.39 12.18
N GLY A 218 -7.65 -5.19 13.24
CA GLY A 218 -7.82 -4.70 14.61
C GLY A 218 -9.25 -4.30 14.95
N ASP A 219 -9.41 -3.29 15.80
CA ASP A 219 -10.71 -2.84 16.30
C ASP A 219 -11.41 -1.81 15.40
N GLY A 220 -10.78 -1.44 14.28
CA GLY A 220 -11.29 -0.43 13.35
C GLY A 220 -11.04 1.01 13.79
N SER A 221 -10.13 1.25 14.73
CA SER A 221 -9.69 2.59 15.06
C SER A 221 -9.01 3.27 13.87
N SER A 222 -9.36 4.53 13.62
CA SER A 222 -8.73 5.35 12.59
C SER A 222 -7.23 5.49 12.79
N VAL A 223 -6.48 5.39 11.69
CA VAL A 223 -5.02 5.58 11.66
C VAL A 223 -4.66 6.84 10.91
N GLY A 224 -5.19 7.04 9.69
CA GLY A 224 -4.82 8.15 8.82
C GLY A 224 -5.50 8.07 7.45
N ASN A 225 -5.11 8.93 6.52
CA ASN A 225 -5.55 8.86 5.13
C ASN A 225 -4.57 7.97 4.37
N LEU A 226 -4.80 6.66 4.45
CA LEU A 226 -3.83 5.65 4.05
C LEU A 226 -3.66 5.62 2.53
N ASP A 227 -2.41 5.53 2.08
CA ASP A 227 -2.04 5.38 0.68
C ASP A 227 -1.36 4.02 0.46
N GLY A 228 -0.08 3.98 0.12
CA GLY A 228 0.63 2.72 -0.13
C GLY A 228 0.56 1.75 1.04
N VAL A 229 0.31 0.48 0.73
CA VAL A 229 0.22 -0.64 1.67
C VAL A 229 1.12 -1.76 1.19
N GLU A 230 2.10 -2.16 2.00
CA GLU A 230 3.02 -3.24 1.63
C GLU A 230 3.26 -4.20 2.80
N SER A 231 3.20 -5.51 2.54
CA SER A 231 3.45 -6.54 3.55
C SER A 231 4.89 -6.48 4.06
N ASP A 232 5.06 -6.65 5.38
CA ASP A 232 6.37 -6.83 6.01
C ASP A 232 6.89 -8.29 5.92
N ASN A 233 6.15 -9.19 5.26
CA ASN A 233 6.35 -10.65 5.23
C ASN A 233 6.33 -11.35 6.62
N ASN A 234 5.74 -10.70 7.61
CA ASN A 234 5.62 -11.17 9.00
C ASN A 234 4.24 -10.81 9.61
N ASN A 235 3.18 -10.85 8.81
CA ASN A 235 1.80 -10.53 9.20
C ASN A 235 1.60 -9.08 9.71
N GLY A 236 2.41 -8.14 9.24
CA GLY A 236 2.22 -6.71 9.41
C GLY A 236 2.36 -5.97 8.08
N PHE A 237 2.17 -4.66 8.11
CA PHE A 237 2.18 -3.81 6.92
C PHE A 237 2.97 -2.54 7.17
N TYR A 238 3.77 -2.14 6.19
CA TYR A 238 4.24 -0.76 6.06
C TYR A 238 3.16 0.03 5.35
N VAL A 239 2.79 1.19 5.89
CA VAL A 239 1.67 1.98 5.36
C VAL A 239 1.97 3.46 5.41
N THR A 240 1.78 4.16 4.29
CA THR A 240 1.92 5.62 4.24
C THR A 240 0.61 6.33 4.58
N ASP A 241 0.70 7.45 5.31
CA ASP A 241 -0.41 8.40 5.48
C ASP A 241 -0.10 9.65 4.66
N TRP A 242 -0.89 9.84 3.61
CA TRP A 242 -0.65 10.91 2.64
C TRP A 242 -0.92 12.29 3.24
N MET A 243 -1.99 12.44 4.03
CA MET A 243 -2.43 13.75 4.54
C MET A 243 -1.54 14.26 5.66
N ASN A 244 -1.14 13.39 6.59
CA ASN A 244 -0.29 13.80 7.71
C ASN A 244 1.20 13.59 7.46
N GLY A 245 1.58 12.88 6.39
CA GLY A 245 2.98 12.62 6.04
C GLY A 245 3.64 11.67 7.03
N LYS A 246 3.32 10.38 6.95
CA LYS A 246 3.91 9.39 7.86
C LYS A 246 4.17 8.08 7.15
N LEU A 247 5.10 7.30 7.71
CA LEU A 247 5.16 5.85 7.49
C LEU A 247 4.85 5.15 8.81
N PHE A 248 3.87 4.27 8.79
CA PHE A 248 3.50 3.40 9.90
C PHE A 248 3.96 1.97 9.64
N HIS A 249 4.21 1.24 10.71
CA HIS A 249 4.07 -0.21 10.76
C HIS A 249 2.74 -0.54 11.44
N ILE A 250 1.87 -1.30 10.77
CA ILE A 250 0.58 -1.73 11.32
C ILE A 250 0.59 -3.25 11.44
N THR A 251 0.40 -3.75 12.65
CA THR A 251 0.41 -5.20 12.91
C THR A 251 -0.89 -5.87 12.44
N SER A 252 -0.90 -7.20 12.35
CA SER A 252 -2.13 -7.97 12.09
C SER A 252 -3.27 -7.75 13.10
N SER A 253 -2.97 -7.25 14.30
CA SER A 253 -3.95 -6.84 15.33
C SER A 253 -4.41 -5.39 15.20
N GLY A 254 -3.90 -4.64 14.22
CA GLY A 254 -4.26 -3.24 13.97
C GLY A 254 -3.50 -2.23 14.83
N ASP A 255 -2.50 -2.65 15.60
CA ASP A 255 -1.65 -1.73 16.36
C ASP A 255 -0.75 -0.97 15.37
N ALA A 256 -0.91 0.36 15.32
CA ALA A 256 -0.16 1.24 14.43
C ALA A 256 1.00 1.92 15.18
N HIS A 257 2.21 1.75 14.66
CA HIS A 257 3.44 2.36 15.18
C HIS A 257 4.05 3.26 14.12
N GLU A 258 4.25 4.53 14.44
CA GLU A 258 4.94 5.45 13.54
C GLU A 258 6.43 5.09 13.44
N LEU A 259 6.91 4.92 12.20
CA LEU A 259 8.32 4.67 11.90
C LEU A 259 9.04 5.92 11.41
N LEU A 260 8.37 6.75 10.60
CA LEU A 260 8.92 7.97 10.03
C LEU A 260 7.89 9.11 10.09
N ASP A 261 8.39 10.29 10.46
CA ASP A 261 7.75 11.59 10.28
C ASP A 261 8.21 12.15 8.93
N LEU A 262 7.29 12.26 7.97
CA LEU A 262 7.52 12.60 6.57
C LEU A 262 6.69 13.85 6.18
N PRO A 263 6.94 14.49 5.03
CA PRO A 263 6.05 15.54 4.57
C PRO A 263 4.72 14.96 4.03
N GLN A 264 3.69 15.82 4.00
CA GLN A 264 2.44 15.56 3.31
C GLN A 264 2.69 15.15 1.85
N GLY A 265 1.92 14.18 1.35
CA GLY A 265 2.12 13.61 0.03
C GLY A 265 3.08 12.44 -0.02
N SER A 266 3.37 11.82 1.12
CA SER A 266 4.02 10.50 1.18
C SER A 266 3.07 9.47 0.60
N ALA A 267 3.32 9.05 -0.64
CA ALA A 267 2.35 8.35 -1.47
C ALA A 267 2.62 6.83 -1.52
N ASP A 268 2.20 6.18 -2.60
CA ASP A 268 2.25 4.74 -2.78
C ASP A 268 3.70 4.21 -2.90
N HIS A 269 4.10 3.32 -1.99
CA HIS A 269 5.50 2.99 -1.72
C HIS A 269 5.78 1.51 -2.03
N GLU A 270 7.04 1.20 -2.36
CA GLU A 270 7.48 -0.18 -2.61
C GLU A 270 8.37 -0.68 -1.46
N VAL A 271 8.15 -1.93 -1.04
CA VAL A 271 9.00 -2.63 -0.08
C VAL A 271 9.72 -3.81 -0.72
N ILE A 272 11.04 -3.69 -0.87
CA ILE A 272 11.88 -4.76 -1.42
C ILE A 272 12.53 -5.54 -0.26
N MET A 273 11.76 -6.42 0.38
CA MET A 273 12.22 -7.15 1.57
C MET A 273 13.53 -7.92 1.37
N ARG A 274 13.74 -8.56 0.21
CA ARG A 274 15.01 -9.26 -0.09
C ARG A 274 16.24 -8.36 -0.17
N LYS A 275 16.05 -7.04 -0.26
CA LYS A 275 17.10 -6.01 -0.23
C LYS A 275 17.04 -5.14 1.02
N ASN A 276 16.06 -5.37 1.90
CA ASN A 276 15.75 -4.53 3.06
C ASN A 276 15.57 -3.05 2.66
N LEU A 277 14.81 -2.76 1.60
CA LEU A 277 14.58 -1.39 1.14
C LEU A 277 13.10 -1.03 1.21
N ILE A 278 12.83 0.22 1.61
CA ILE A 278 11.55 0.90 1.40
C ILE A 278 11.80 2.10 0.50
N LEU A 279 10.96 2.28 -0.51
CA LEU A 279 11.05 3.35 -1.49
C LEU A 279 9.76 4.18 -1.44
N ILE A 280 9.88 5.46 -1.08
CA ILE A 280 8.72 6.30 -0.77
C ILE A 280 8.71 7.52 -1.70
N PRO A 281 7.74 7.63 -2.63
CA PRO A 281 7.55 8.85 -3.39
C PRO A 281 6.95 9.94 -2.51
N LEU A 282 7.50 11.14 -2.61
CA LEU A 282 6.98 12.35 -1.99
C LEU A 282 6.38 13.23 -3.09
N MET A 283 5.08 13.10 -3.27
CA MET A 283 4.34 13.68 -4.39
C MET A 283 4.38 15.22 -4.39
N MET A 284 4.30 15.85 -3.21
CA MET A 284 4.33 17.32 -3.10
C MET A 284 5.75 17.89 -3.24
N ASP A 285 6.75 17.13 -2.81
CA ASP A 285 8.16 17.54 -2.83
C ASP A 285 8.89 17.20 -4.13
N ASN A 286 8.27 16.42 -5.03
CA ASN A 286 8.87 15.96 -6.28
C ASN A 286 10.13 15.09 -6.07
N LYS A 287 10.07 14.22 -5.05
CA LYS A 287 11.19 13.37 -4.64
C LYS A 287 10.82 11.89 -4.58
N LEU A 288 11.83 11.04 -4.64
CA LEU A 288 11.77 9.63 -4.23
C LEU A 288 12.84 9.40 -3.15
N LEU A 289 12.43 8.84 -2.02
CA LEU A 289 13.32 8.47 -0.93
C LEU A 289 13.59 6.96 -0.93
N SER A 290 14.77 6.56 -0.49
CA SER A 290 15.07 5.17 -0.16
C SER A 290 15.52 5.05 1.28
N TYR A 291 14.92 4.13 2.02
CA TYR A 291 15.33 3.74 3.37
C TYR A 291 15.78 2.29 3.39
N THR A 292 16.74 1.99 4.27
CA THR A 292 17.13 0.62 4.61
C THR A 292 16.38 0.18 5.86
N ILE A 293 15.77 -1.01 5.81
CA ILE A 293 15.18 -1.71 6.95
C ILE A 293 16.32 -2.34 7.75
N VAL A 294 16.49 -1.90 9.00
CA VAL A 294 17.52 -2.40 9.90
C VAL A 294 16.86 -3.32 10.93
N ASN A 295 17.22 -4.60 10.84
CA ASN A 295 16.91 -5.63 11.83
C ASN A 295 17.95 -5.59 12.95
#